data_AF-A0A7V0R3X3-F1
#
_entry.id   AF-A0A7V0R3X3-F1
#
_cell.length_a   1.000
_cell.length_b   1.000
_cell.length_c   1.000
_cell.angle_alpha   90.00
_cell.angle_beta   90.00
_cell.angle_gamma   90.00
#
_symmetry.space_group_name_H-M   'P 1'
#
loop_
_entity.id
_entity.type
_entity.pdbx_description
1 polymer ?
#
loop_
_entity_poly.entity_id
_entity_poly.type
_entity_poly.pdbx_seq_one_letter_code
_entity_poly.pdbx_strand_id
1 'polypeptide(L)'
;MDTKKKYTATQNACNLCTPLGASLAFKGIKGAVSMLHGSQGCATYARRYLISHFKEPVDIASSNFGEDTAIFGGGINLKTALDNITRQYQPALIGIASTCLSETIGDDVPMLLREYCVEKTDRKLPALVSVSTPSYQGTHIDGFHSAVKAAVDKLAVRRSNDGYYVNIFPGMVSPADIRYIKEILADFGLGFVMLPDYSETLDGLPWDRYQKIQKGGTTVEDIEKTGSAAASMEFGRILSEEDSAGRLLSSR
;
A
#
# COMPACT_ATOMS: atom_id res chain seq x y z
N MET A 1 -16.41 10.64 43.28
CA MET A 1 -16.43 10.12 41.89
C MET A 1 -15.00 9.74 41.55
N ASP A 2 -14.72 8.44 41.46
CA ASP A 2 -13.39 7.92 41.14
C ASP A 2 -13.12 8.16 39.64
N THR A 3 -12.24 9.13 39.34
CA THR A 3 -11.91 9.59 37.98
C THR A 3 -10.73 8.83 37.36
N LYS A 4 -10.26 7.75 37.99
CA LYS A 4 -9.17 6.94 37.43
C LYS A 4 -9.65 6.12 36.24
N LYS A 5 -9.14 6.45 35.05
CA LYS A 5 -9.22 5.59 33.85
C LYS A 5 -8.77 4.17 34.23
N LYS A 6 -9.70 3.21 34.18
CA LYS A 6 -9.39 1.80 34.39
C LYS A 6 -8.75 1.24 33.12
N TYR A 7 -7.43 1.03 33.16
CA TYR A 7 -6.73 0.31 32.10
C TYR A 7 -6.99 -1.19 32.27
N THR A 8 -7.44 -1.83 31.19
CA THR A 8 -7.67 -3.29 31.14
C THR A 8 -6.81 -3.83 30.01
N ALA A 9 -6.22 -5.02 30.20
CA ALA A 9 -5.56 -5.73 29.13
C ALA A 9 -6.54 -5.94 27.96
N THR A 10 -6.09 -5.66 26.74
CA THR A 10 -6.88 -5.94 25.54
C THR A 10 -7.05 -7.45 25.38
N GLN A 11 -8.28 -7.89 25.20
CA GLN A 11 -8.63 -9.29 24.95
C GLN A 11 -9.46 -9.36 23.66
N ASN A 12 -9.19 -10.34 22.80
CA ASN A 12 -9.91 -10.58 21.55
C ASN A 12 -10.11 -9.30 20.71
N ALA A 13 -9.00 -8.62 20.39
CA ALA A 13 -9.03 -7.38 19.63
C ALA A 13 -9.73 -7.56 18.27
N CYS A 14 -10.63 -6.64 17.92
CA CYS A 14 -11.34 -6.60 16.63
C CYS A 14 -10.64 -5.71 15.61
N ASN A 15 -9.34 -5.47 15.78
CA ASN A 15 -8.53 -4.68 14.87
C ASN A 15 -7.16 -5.34 14.65
N LEU A 16 -6.50 -4.89 13.59
CA LEU A 16 -5.16 -5.31 13.20
C LEU A 16 -4.30 -4.07 12.99
N CYS A 17 -2.99 -4.26 12.90
CA CYS A 17 -2.03 -3.16 12.76
C CYS A 17 -2.05 -2.53 11.35
N THR A 18 -1.63 -1.27 11.28
CA THR A 18 -1.53 -0.45 10.07
C THR A 18 -0.76 -1.08 8.90
N PRO A 19 0.39 -1.78 9.07
CA PRO A 19 1.15 -2.31 7.92
C PRO A 19 0.41 -3.40 7.14
N LEU A 20 -0.54 -4.12 7.77
CA LEU A 20 -1.38 -5.09 7.09
C LEU A 20 -2.25 -4.41 6.03
N GLY A 21 -2.88 -3.30 6.38
CA GLY A 21 -3.71 -2.51 5.48
C GLY A 21 -2.93 -1.93 4.32
N ALA A 22 -1.75 -1.36 4.61
CA ALA A 22 -0.86 -0.85 3.58
C ALA A 22 -0.44 -1.94 2.59
N SER A 23 -0.15 -3.15 3.10
CA SER A 23 0.20 -4.30 2.26
C SER A 23 -0.96 -4.70 1.32
N LEU A 24 -2.20 -4.67 1.83
CA LEU A 24 -3.39 -4.95 1.03
C LEU A 24 -3.64 -3.87 -0.04
N ALA A 25 -3.46 -2.59 0.31
CA ALA A 25 -3.59 -1.49 -0.65
C ALA A 25 -2.57 -1.63 -1.80
N PHE A 26 -1.29 -1.87 -1.48
CA PHE A 26 -0.25 -2.06 -2.50
C PHE A 26 -0.48 -3.29 -3.38
N LYS A 27 -1.12 -4.35 -2.86
CA LYS A 27 -1.49 -5.54 -3.65
C LYS A 27 -2.52 -5.23 -4.75
N GLY A 28 -3.28 -4.13 -4.62
CA GLY A 28 -4.19 -3.65 -5.66
C GLY A 28 -3.52 -2.79 -6.74
N ILE A 29 -2.19 -2.63 -6.72
CA ILE A 29 -1.42 -1.96 -7.76
C ILE A 29 -0.77 -3.02 -8.66
N LYS A 30 -0.93 -2.88 -9.97
CA LYS A 30 -0.42 -3.82 -10.96
C LYS A 30 1.10 -3.88 -10.92
N GLY A 31 1.61 -5.11 -10.87
CA GLY A 31 3.06 -5.32 -10.88
C GLY A 31 3.75 -4.88 -9.59
N ALA A 32 3.00 -4.58 -8.52
CA ALA A 32 3.58 -4.12 -7.27
C ALA A 32 4.04 -5.27 -6.37
N VAL A 33 5.12 -5.03 -5.63
CA VAL A 33 5.55 -5.86 -4.51
C VAL A 33 5.46 -5.03 -3.23
N SER A 34 4.70 -5.51 -2.25
CA SER A 34 4.66 -4.91 -0.92
C SER A 34 5.88 -5.35 -0.12
N MET A 35 6.47 -4.42 0.63
CA MET A 35 7.59 -4.65 1.52
C MET A 35 7.31 -4.01 2.88
N LEU A 36 7.53 -4.78 3.95
CA LEU A 36 7.51 -4.26 5.32
C LEU A 36 8.93 -3.96 5.81
N HIS A 37 9.19 -2.69 6.10
CA HIS A 37 10.46 -2.24 6.65
C HIS A 37 10.51 -2.50 8.16
N GLY A 38 11.19 -3.58 8.55
CA GLY A 38 11.25 -4.06 9.93
C GLY A 38 11.64 -5.53 10.03
N SER A 39 11.25 -6.17 11.12
CA SER A 39 11.49 -7.61 11.33
C SER A 39 10.67 -8.47 10.37
N GLN A 40 11.25 -9.59 9.92
CA GLN A 40 10.59 -10.58 9.06
C GLN A 40 9.29 -11.16 9.63
N GLY A 41 9.11 -11.10 10.96
CA GLY A 41 7.88 -11.56 11.62
C GLY A 41 6.65 -10.81 11.13
N CYS A 42 6.74 -9.49 10.98
CA CYS A 42 5.63 -8.65 10.50
C CYS A 42 5.17 -9.08 9.10
N ALA A 43 6.11 -9.30 8.18
CA ALA A 43 5.80 -9.74 6.82
C ALA A 43 5.19 -11.15 6.80
N THR A 44 5.73 -12.06 7.61
CA THR A 44 5.24 -13.44 7.71
C THR A 44 3.81 -13.52 8.22
N TYR A 45 3.49 -12.79 9.30
CA TYR A 45 2.14 -12.78 9.87
C TYR A 45 1.14 -12.07 8.97
N ALA A 46 1.48 -10.91 8.41
CA ALA A 46 0.61 -10.19 7.47
C ALA A 46 0.28 -11.06 6.26
N ARG A 47 1.30 -11.70 5.67
CA ARG A 47 1.13 -12.64 4.57
C ARG A 47 0.21 -13.79 4.96
N ARG A 48 0.46 -14.47 6.07
CA ARG A 48 -0.37 -15.60 6.53
C ARG A 48 -1.81 -15.19 6.77
N TYR A 49 -2.04 -14.00 7.31
CA TYR A 49 -3.38 -13.47 7.57
C TYR A 49 -4.15 -13.26 6.27
N LEU A 50 -3.57 -12.56 5.29
CA LEU A 50 -4.19 -12.29 4.00
C LEU A 50 -4.42 -13.59 3.19
N ILE A 51 -3.44 -14.50 3.14
CA ILE A 51 -3.60 -15.81 2.48
C ILE A 51 -4.73 -16.61 3.15
N SER A 52 -4.85 -16.55 4.48
CA SER A 52 -5.90 -17.28 5.19
C SER A 52 -7.29 -16.72 4.91
N HIS A 53 -7.41 -15.41 4.63
CA HIS A 53 -8.67 -14.75 4.28
C HIS A 53 -9.06 -15.00 2.83
N PHE A 54 -8.18 -14.63 1.88
CA PHE A 54 -8.49 -14.67 0.44
C PHE A 54 -8.28 -16.04 -0.21
N LYS A 55 -7.54 -16.95 0.45
CA LYS A 55 -7.09 -18.23 -0.13
C LYS A 55 -6.22 -18.10 -1.38
N GLU A 56 -5.69 -16.89 -1.62
CA GLU A 56 -4.83 -16.55 -2.75
C GLU A 56 -3.38 -16.30 -2.31
N PRO A 57 -2.37 -16.51 -3.19
CA PRO A 57 -0.97 -16.19 -2.88
C PRO A 57 -0.74 -14.69 -2.67
N VAL A 58 -0.15 -14.32 -1.53
CA VAL A 58 0.23 -12.94 -1.22
C VAL A 58 1.72 -12.88 -0.88
N ASP A 59 2.49 -12.17 -1.70
CA ASP A 59 3.92 -11.96 -1.46
C ASP A 59 4.15 -10.62 -0.76
N ILE A 60 4.82 -10.67 0.40
CA ILE A 60 5.21 -9.51 1.19
C ILE A 60 6.69 -9.67 1.54
N ALA A 61 7.53 -8.77 1.05
CA ALA A 61 8.95 -8.73 1.34
C ALA A 61 9.23 -8.09 2.70
N SER A 62 10.45 -8.25 3.21
CA SER A 62 10.90 -7.61 4.45
C SER A 62 12.34 -7.13 4.33
N SER A 63 12.69 -6.05 5.03
CA SER A 63 14.09 -5.64 5.22
C SER A 63 14.83 -6.54 6.22
N ASN A 64 14.13 -7.39 6.95
CA ASN A 64 14.70 -8.42 7.83
C ASN A 64 15.64 -7.86 8.90
N PHE A 65 15.10 -7.05 9.81
CA PHE A 65 15.86 -6.47 10.92
C PHE A 65 16.38 -7.55 11.89
N GLY A 66 17.64 -7.42 12.27
CA GLY A 66 18.30 -8.10 13.38
C GLY A 66 18.43 -7.18 14.61
N GLU A 67 19.20 -7.62 15.61
CA GLU A 67 19.48 -6.81 16.81
C GLU A 67 20.37 -5.60 16.50
N ASP A 68 21.28 -5.76 15.54
CA ASP A 68 22.17 -4.71 15.03
C ASP A 68 21.40 -3.52 14.44
N THR A 69 20.29 -3.77 13.72
CA THR A 69 19.43 -2.70 13.21
C THR A 69 18.78 -1.84 14.30
N ALA A 70 18.66 -2.34 15.53
CA ALA A 70 18.18 -1.51 16.65
C ALA A 70 19.25 -0.49 17.12
N ILE A 71 20.52 -0.74 16.80
CA ILE A 71 21.65 0.14 17.15
C ILE A 71 21.97 1.10 16.00
N PHE A 72 21.99 0.59 14.76
CA PHE A 72 22.51 1.31 13.60
C PHE A 72 21.46 1.80 12.61
N GLY A 73 20.18 1.50 12.85
CA GLY A 73 19.09 1.79 11.90
C GLY A 73 19.02 0.80 10.74
N GLY A 74 17.91 0.82 10.01
CA GLY A 74 17.59 -0.15 8.95
C GLY A 74 18.06 0.20 7.54
N GLY A 75 18.88 1.24 7.37
CA GLY A 75 19.22 1.78 6.04
C GLY A 75 19.86 0.77 5.08
N ILE A 76 20.87 0.03 5.55
CA ILE A 76 21.56 -1.01 4.76
C ILE A 76 20.57 -2.12 4.38
N ASN A 77 19.75 -2.54 5.33
CA ASN A 77 18.73 -3.56 5.16
C ASN A 77 17.69 -3.16 4.10
N LEU A 78 17.20 -1.91 4.14
CA LEU A 78 16.27 -1.37 3.16
C LEU A 78 16.87 -1.40 1.75
N LYS A 79 18.06 -0.80 1.57
CA LYS A 79 18.74 -0.73 0.25
C LYS A 79 19.00 -2.13 -0.32
N THR A 80 19.48 -3.05 0.52
CA THR A 80 19.73 -4.45 0.13
C THR A 80 18.45 -5.18 -0.27
N ALA A 81 17.36 -5.00 0.48
CA ALA A 81 16.07 -5.58 0.15
C ALA A 81 15.50 -5.03 -1.15
N LEU A 82 15.62 -3.73 -1.42
CA LEU A 82 15.20 -3.11 -2.68
C LEU A 82 15.95 -3.69 -3.88
N ASP A 83 17.27 -3.84 -3.78
CA ASP A 83 18.09 -4.48 -4.82
C ASP A 83 17.63 -5.93 -5.08
N ASN A 84 17.37 -6.70 -4.00
CA ASN A 84 16.93 -8.09 -4.10
C ASN A 84 15.54 -8.22 -4.73
N ILE A 85 14.57 -7.40 -4.30
CA ILE A 85 13.21 -7.39 -4.83
C ILE A 85 13.25 -7.03 -6.32
N THR A 86 13.99 -5.97 -6.67
CA THR A 86 14.12 -5.51 -8.06
C THR A 86 14.69 -6.61 -8.95
N ARG A 87 15.75 -7.30 -8.49
CA ARG A 87 16.38 -8.40 -9.23
C ARG A 87 15.48 -9.63 -9.38
N GLN A 88 14.76 -10.01 -8.31
CA GLN A 88 14.03 -11.28 -8.27
C GLN A 88 12.64 -11.20 -8.92
N TYR A 89 11.94 -10.09 -8.70
CA TYR A 89 10.54 -9.89 -9.08
C TYR A 89 10.37 -8.97 -10.29
N GLN A 90 11.32 -8.07 -10.56
CA GLN A 90 11.22 -7.04 -11.60
C GLN A 90 9.88 -6.28 -11.54
N PRO A 91 9.50 -5.73 -10.38
CA PRO A 91 8.19 -5.11 -10.21
C PRO A 91 8.09 -3.79 -10.98
N ALA A 92 6.86 -3.34 -11.23
CA ALA A 92 6.60 -1.98 -11.68
C ALA A 92 6.71 -0.98 -10.51
N LEU A 93 6.33 -1.41 -9.30
CA LEU A 93 6.32 -0.61 -8.09
C LEU A 93 6.74 -1.43 -6.86
N ILE A 94 7.48 -0.82 -5.93
CA ILE A 94 7.70 -1.36 -4.59
C ILE A 94 7.00 -0.43 -3.60
N GLY A 95 6.04 -0.98 -2.86
CA GLY A 95 5.32 -0.29 -1.79
C GLY A 95 5.94 -0.62 -0.44
N ILE A 96 6.60 0.36 0.18
CA ILE A 96 7.34 0.22 1.44
C ILE A 96 6.47 0.74 2.58
N ALA A 97 6.01 -0.15 3.46
CA ALA A 97 5.32 0.22 4.69
C ALA A 97 6.24 -0.02 5.89
N SER A 98 6.39 0.98 6.76
CA SER A 98 7.18 0.83 7.98
C SER A 98 6.46 -0.06 9.01
N THR A 99 7.17 -0.51 10.04
CA THR A 99 6.60 -1.30 11.14
C THR A 99 6.80 -0.58 12.46
N CYS A 100 6.18 -1.07 13.55
CA CYS A 100 6.44 -0.52 14.88
C CYS A 100 7.93 -0.44 15.23
N LEU A 101 8.75 -1.40 14.80
CA LEU A 101 10.18 -1.41 15.09
C LEU A 101 10.92 -0.28 14.38
N SER A 102 10.76 -0.16 13.05
CA SER A 102 11.41 0.90 12.27
C SER A 102 10.93 2.30 12.69
N GLU A 103 9.66 2.44 13.04
CA GLU A 103 9.07 3.69 13.54
C GLU A 103 9.61 4.06 14.93
N THR A 104 9.79 3.06 15.81
CA THR A 104 10.31 3.29 17.16
C THR A 104 11.77 3.72 17.17
N ILE A 105 12.60 3.13 16.30
CA ILE A 105 14.00 3.54 16.16
C ILE A 105 14.16 4.85 15.37
N GLY A 106 13.10 5.29 14.68
CA GLY A 106 13.08 6.55 13.94
C GLY A 106 13.78 6.49 12.58
N ASP A 107 13.68 5.37 11.87
CA ASP A 107 14.23 5.25 10.52
C ASP A 107 13.55 6.26 9.57
N ASP A 108 14.32 7.21 9.02
CA ASP A 108 13.85 8.15 8.00
C ASP A 108 13.82 7.46 6.62
N VAL A 109 12.77 6.66 6.38
CA VAL A 109 12.56 5.94 5.13
C VAL A 109 12.57 6.88 3.91
N PRO A 110 11.88 8.05 3.91
CA PRO A 110 11.97 8.99 2.80
C PRO A 110 13.39 9.44 2.46
N MET A 111 14.23 9.76 3.46
CA MET A 111 15.63 10.10 3.25
C MET A 111 16.41 8.92 2.67
N LEU A 112 16.27 7.73 3.25
CA LEU A 112 16.97 6.53 2.79
C LEU A 112 16.62 6.17 1.33
N LEU A 113 15.36 6.38 0.92
CA LEU A 113 14.94 6.18 -0.47
C LEU A 113 15.53 7.23 -1.41
N ARG A 114 15.68 8.50 -0.98
CA ARG A 114 16.37 9.53 -1.77
C ARG A 114 17.84 9.16 -1.98
N GLU A 115 18.53 8.74 -0.92
CA GLU A 115 19.92 8.27 -1.01
C GLU A 115 20.04 7.07 -1.96
N TYR A 116 19.17 6.07 -1.82
CA TYR A 116 19.15 4.91 -2.69
C TYR A 116 18.98 5.28 -4.16
N CYS A 117 18.07 6.22 -4.48
CA CYS A 117 17.89 6.71 -5.84
C CYS A 117 19.14 7.41 -6.40
N VAL A 118 19.87 8.18 -5.57
CA VAL A 118 21.13 8.83 -5.95
C VAL A 118 22.25 7.80 -6.17
N GLU A 119 22.31 6.74 -5.37
CA GLU A 119 23.30 5.67 -5.51
C GLU A 119 23.06 4.79 -6.76
N LYS A 120 21.84 4.79 -7.31
CA LYS A 120 21.41 3.88 -8.38
C LYS A 120 20.99 4.61 -9.67
N THR A 121 21.51 5.80 -9.93
CA THR A 121 21.14 6.62 -11.12
C THR A 121 21.30 5.90 -12.46
N ASP A 122 22.24 4.95 -12.54
CA ASP A 122 22.52 4.21 -13.77
C ASP A 122 21.57 3.03 -14.03
N ARG A 123 20.57 2.82 -13.16
CA ARG A 123 19.63 1.70 -13.25
C ARG A 123 18.20 2.18 -13.38
N LYS A 124 17.42 1.49 -14.21
CA LYS A 124 15.97 1.65 -14.23
C LYS A 124 15.38 1.07 -12.95
N LEU A 125 14.97 1.93 -12.03
CA LEU A 125 14.32 1.55 -10.78
C LEU A 125 12.80 1.41 -10.97
N PRO A 126 12.13 0.51 -10.22
CA PRO A 126 10.69 0.56 -10.08
C PRO A 126 10.23 1.85 -9.39
N ALA A 127 8.96 2.19 -9.51
CA ALA A 127 8.38 3.24 -8.68
C ALA A 127 8.51 2.87 -7.19
N LEU A 128 8.97 3.80 -6.35
CA LEU A 128 9.13 3.58 -4.91
C LEU A 128 8.14 4.47 -4.15
N VAL A 129 7.23 3.84 -3.41
CA VAL A 129 6.23 4.53 -2.58
C VAL A 129 6.44 4.09 -1.13
N SER A 130 6.77 5.03 -0.24
CA SER A 130 6.87 4.76 1.19
C SER A 130 5.67 5.31 1.96
N VAL A 131 5.22 4.58 2.97
CA VAL A 131 4.19 5.01 3.91
C VAL A 131 4.62 4.71 5.35
N SER A 132 4.40 5.66 6.25
CA SER A 132 4.59 5.47 7.69
C SER A 132 3.37 4.74 8.26
N THR A 133 3.59 3.58 8.87
CA THR A 133 2.56 2.70 9.45
C THR A 133 2.98 2.18 10.83
N PRO A 134 3.11 3.06 11.83
CA PRO A 134 3.39 2.64 13.21
C PRO A 134 2.26 1.77 13.73
N SER A 135 2.57 0.52 14.12
CA SER A 135 1.55 -0.47 14.50
C SER A 135 0.83 -0.15 15.82
N TYR A 136 1.34 0.82 16.59
CA TYR A 136 0.74 1.30 17.83
C TYR A 136 -0.18 2.52 17.62
N GLN A 137 -0.38 2.98 16.39
CA GLN A 137 -1.33 4.05 16.05
C GLN A 137 -2.31 3.55 14.99
N GLY A 138 -3.59 3.88 15.16
CA GLY A 138 -4.64 3.47 14.24
C GLY A 138 -4.77 1.95 14.11
N THR A 139 -5.24 1.53 12.94
CA THR A 139 -5.57 0.16 12.59
C THR A 139 -5.20 -0.12 11.12
N HIS A 140 -5.36 -1.37 10.68
CA HIS A 140 -5.27 -1.76 9.27
C HIS A 140 -6.13 -0.90 8.32
N ILE A 141 -7.26 -0.34 8.75
CA ILE A 141 -8.04 0.58 7.89
C ILE A 141 -7.23 1.85 7.62
N ASP A 142 -6.67 2.45 8.67
CA ASP A 142 -5.88 3.67 8.55
C ASP A 142 -4.65 3.42 7.66
N GLY A 143 -3.92 2.33 7.91
CA GLY A 143 -2.77 1.97 7.07
C GLY A 143 -3.12 1.69 5.61
N PHE A 144 -4.32 1.18 5.32
CA PHE A 144 -4.82 1.03 3.95
C PHE A 144 -4.99 2.40 3.29
N HIS A 145 -5.68 3.33 3.94
CA HIS A 145 -5.91 4.67 3.38
C HIS A 145 -4.63 5.49 3.26
N SER A 146 -3.75 5.47 4.27
CA SER A 146 -2.46 6.15 4.21
C SER A 146 -1.59 5.62 3.06
N ALA A 147 -1.66 4.33 2.72
CA ALA A 147 -0.93 3.77 1.58
C ALA A 147 -1.51 4.22 0.23
N VAL A 148 -2.84 4.28 0.11
CA VAL A 148 -3.52 4.83 -1.09
C VAL A 148 -3.13 6.30 -1.28
N LYS A 149 -3.22 7.10 -0.21
CA LYS A 149 -2.79 8.50 -0.23
C LYS A 149 -1.32 8.62 -0.61
N ALA A 150 -0.42 7.81 -0.05
CA ALA A 150 1.01 7.85 -0.38
C ALA A 150 1.29 7.50 -1.85
N ALA A 151 0.55 6.55 -2.42
CA ALA A 151 0.67 6.22 -3.84
C ALA A 151 0.24 7.40 -4.73
N VAL A 152 -0.90 8.03 -4.42
CA VAL A 152 -1.37 9.23 -5.13
C VAL A 152 -0.40 10.39 -4.96
N ASP A 153 0.04 10.68 -3.73
CA ASP A 153 0.96 11.77 -3.41
C ASP A 153 2.25 11.69 -4.25
N LYS A 154 2.77 10.46 -4.38
CA LYS A 154 4.03 10.17 -5.07
C LYS A 154 3.91 10.12 -6.59
N LEU A 155 2.81 9.62 -7.13
CA LEU A 155 2.69 9.27 -8.55
C LEU A 155 1.76 10.17 -9.34
N ALA A 156 0.77 10.81 -8.73
CA ALA A 156 -0.21 11.61 -9.47
C ALA A 156 0.47 12.80 -10.16
N VAL A 157 0.20 12.95 -11.47
CA VAL A 157 0.70 14.04 -12.30
C VAL A 157 -0.48 14.77 -12.90
N ARG A 158 -0.55 16.09 -12.70
CA ARG A 158 -1.53 16.94 -13.37
C ARG A 158 -1.06 17.23 -14.79
N ARG A 159 -1.82 16.80 -15.78
CA ARG A 159 -1.57 17.03 -17.21
C ARG A 159 -2.76 17.75 -17.85
N SER A 160 -2.51 18.46 -18.94
CA SER A 160 -3.59 19.01 -19.77
C SER A 160 -4.11 17.94 -20.74
N ASN A 161 -5.44 17.91 -20.94
CA ASN A 161 -6.13 17.10 -21.96
C ASN A 161 -6.16 15.56 -21.77
N ASP A 162 -6.17 15.04 -20.54
CA ASP A 162 -6.28 13.57 -20.29
C ASP A 162 -7.70 12.98 -20.52
N GLY A 163 -8.67 13.78 -20.99
CA GLY A 163 -10.06 13.36 -21.20
C GLY A 163 -10.93 13.54 -19.95
N TYR A 164 -12.14 12.95 -19.99
CA TYR A 164 -13.12 13.05 -18.90
C TYR A 164 -13.25 11.70 -18.18
N TYR A 165 -12.81 11.64 -16.93
CA TYR A 165 -12.91 10.47 -16.05
C TYR A 165 -12.91 10.90 -14.58
N VAL A 166 -13.28 9.96 -13.70
CA VAL A 166 -13.30 10.16 -12.25
C VAL A 166 -12.34 9.19 -11.54
N ASN A 167 -11.75 9.63 -10.45
CA ASN A 167 -11.04 8.73 -9.54
C ASN A 167 -12.03 8.05 -8.60
N ILE A 168 -11.82 6.76 -8.37
CA ILE A 168 -12.61 5.96 -7.44
C ILE A 168 -11.66 5.35 -6.42
N PHE A 169 -11.79 5.75 -5.17
CA PHE A 169 -11.10 5.15 -4.04
C PHE A 169 -12.12 4.27 -3.28
N PRO A 170 -12.18 2.95 -3.56
CA PRO A 170 -13.29 2.10 -3.11
C PRO A 170 -13.26 1.74 -1.62
N GLY A 171 -12.19 2.10 -0.91
CA GLY A 171 -11.95 1.68 0.47
C GLY A 171 -11.51 0.21 0.58
N MET A 172 -11.45 -0.29 1.80
CA MET A 172 -11.06 -1.67 2.09
C MET A 172 -12.31 -2.57 2.05
N VAL A 173 -12.67 -3.04 0.87
CA VAL A 173 -13.88 -3.83 0.57
C VAL A 173 -13.53 -5.16 -0.12
N SER A 174 -14.49 -6.04 -0.39
CA SER A 174 -14.17 -7.32 -1.02
C SER A 174 -13.82 -7.17 -2.52
N PRO A 175 -13.10 -8.13 -3.12
CA PRO A 175 -12.93 -8.23 -4.57
C PRO A 175 -14.25 -8.15 -5.36
N ALA A 176 -15.32 -8.76 -4.81
CA ALA A 176 -16.65 -8.72 -5.41
C ALA A 176 -17.26 -7.32 -5.37
N ASP A 177 -17.11 -6.58 -4.27
CA ASP A 177 -17.58 -5.19 -4.17
C ASP A 177 -16.84 -4.29 -5.17
N ILE A 178 -15.52 -4.46 -5.30
CA ILE A 178 -14.71 -3.74 -6.30
C ILE A 178 -15.24 -3.99 -7.72
N ARG A 179 -15.52 -5.24 -8.09
CA ARG A 179 -16.10 -5.57 -9.41
C ARG A 179 -17.48 -4.97 -9.59
N TYR A 180 -18.34 -5.03 -8.58
CA TYR A 180 -19.67 -4.45 -8.64
C TYR A 180 -19.63 -2.92 -8.81
N ILE A 181 -18.69 -2.23 -8.15
CA ILE A 181 -18.48 -0.80 -8.37
C ILE A 181 -18.07 -0.52 -9.82
N LYS A 182 -17.18 -1.34 -10.41
CA LYS A 182 -16.80 -1.21 -11.83
C LYS A 182 -17.97 -1.44 -12.77
N GLU A 183 -18.83 -2.42 -12.50
CA GLU A 183 -20.05 -2.69 -13.27
C GLU A 183 -20.98 -1.47 -13.27
N ILE A 184 -21.25 -0.89 -12.09
CA ILE A 184 -22.05 0.34 -11.99
C ILE A 184 -21.42 1.47 -12.82
N LEU A 185 -20.12 1.72 -12.70
CA LEU A 185 -19.46 2.79 -13.47
C LEU A 185 -19.54 2.55 -14.98
N ALA A 186 -19.45 1.29 -15.42
CA ALA A 186 -19.59 0.91 -16.82
C ALA A 186 -21.02 1.12 -17.34
N ASP A 187 -22.05 0.78 -16.54
CA ASP A 187 -23.46 1.01 -16.89
C ASP A 187 -23.79 2.49 -17.12
N PHE A 188 -23.11 3.39 -16.38
CA PHE A 188 -23.21 4.84 -16.57
C PHE A 188 -22.32 5.39 -17.70
N GLY A 189 -21.49 4.54 -18.33
CA GLY A 189 -20.54 4.97 -19.37
C GLY A 189 -19.46 5.92 -18.86
N LEU A 190 -19.15 5.88 -17.55
CA LEU A 190 -18.15 6.74 -16.93
C LEU A 190 -16.76 6.14 -17.09
N GLY A 191 -15.84 6.90 -17.67
CA GLY A 191 -14.41 6.58 -17.57
C GLY A 191 -13.94 6.74 -16.13
N PHE A 192 -13.12 5.81 -15.63
CA PHE A 192 -12.63 5.87 -14.25
C PHE A 192 -11.20 5.34 -14.10
N VAL A 193 -10.52 5.82 -13.06
CA VAL A 193 -9.34 5.20 -12.47
C VAL A 193 -9.70 4.74 -11.08
N MET A 194 -9.58 3.44 -10.80
CA MET A 194 -9.87 2.87 -9.49
C MET A 194 -8.57 2.51 -8.77
N LEU A 195 -8.37 2.98 -7.53
CA LEU A 195 -7.18 2.70 -6.72
C LEU A 195 -7.56 2.50 -5.25
N PRO A 196 -7.17 1.39 -4.60
CA PRO A 196 -6.51 0.21 -5.14
C PRO A 196 -7.52 -0.76 -5.74
N ASP A 197 -7.04 -1.67 -6.59
CA ASP A 197 -7.86 -2.67 -7.26
C ASP A 197 -7.24 -4.07 -7.12
N TYR A 198 -7.63 -4.82 -6.10
CA TYR A 198 -7.19 -6.21 -5.92
C TYR A 198 -8.25 -7.23 -6.37
N SER A 199 -9.22 -6.82 -7.19
CA SER A 199 -10.32 -7.69 -7.61
C SER A 199 -9.87 -8.94 -8.38
N GLU A 200 -8.84 -8.79 -9.21
CA GLU A 200 -8.29 -9.89 -10.02
C GLU A 200 -7.14 -10.63 -9.33
N THR A 201 -6.50 -10.01 -8.32
CA THR A 201 -5.29 -10.55 -7.67
C THR A 201 -5.55 -11.25 -6.33
N LEU A 202 -6.77 -11.16 -5.81
CA LEU A 202 -7.20 -11.78 -4.54
C LEU A 202 -8.53 -12.55 -4.68
N ASP A 203 -8.94 -12.84 -5.91
CA ASP A 203 -10.06 -13.70 -6.26
C ASP A 203 -9.89 -14.22 -7.71
N GLY A 204 -8.71 -14.77 -7.97
CA GLY A 204 -8.28 -15.19 -9.30
C GLY A 204 -8.66 -16.64 -9.63
N LEU A 205 -8.56 -16.98 -10.91
CA LEU A 205 -8.66 -18.38 -11.35
C LEU A 205 -7.38 -19.16 -10.99
N PRO A 206 -7.47 -20.47 -10.72
CA PRO A 206 -6.30 -21.33 -10.52
C PRO A 206 -5.32 -21.25 -11.70
N TRP A 207 -4.02 -21.25 -11.41
CA TRP A 207 -2.98 -21.22 -12.45
C TRP A 207 -2.40 -22.61 -12.72
N ASP A 208 -2.06 -22.85 -13.98
CA ASP A 208 -1.25 -23.99 -14.43
C ASP A 208 0.23 -23.83 -14.06
N ARG A 209 0.70 -22.58 -13.96
CA ARG A 209 2.08 -22.21 -13.62
C ARG A 209 2.11 -21.10 -12.58
N TYR A 210 3.06 -21.21 -11.65
CA TYR A 210 3.29 -20.18 -10.65
C TYR A 210 3.65 -18.83 -11.29
N GLN A 211 2.98 -17.77 -10.85
CA GLN A 211 3.25 -16.39 -11.25
C GLN A 211 3.86 -15.64 -10.08
N LYS A 212 5.07 -15.06 -10.28
CA LYS A 212 5.77 -14.29 -9.24
C LYS A 212 5.01 -13.03 -8.82
N ILE A 213 4.40 -12.35 -9.78
CA ILE A 213 3.48 -11.24 -9.54
C ILE A 213 2.24 -11.52 -10.35
N GLN A 214 1.10 -11.56 -9.66
CA GLN A 214 -0.19 -11.82 -10.30
C GLN A 214 -0.59 -10.68 -11.24
N LYS A 215 -1.27 -11.00 -12.33
CA LYS A 215 -1.88 -10.01 -13.21
C LYS A 215 -3.12 -9.40 -12.55
N GLY A 216 -3.40 -8.15 -12.88
CA GLY A 216 -4.50 -7.38 -12.28
C GLY A 216 -3.97 -6.14 -11.56
N GLY A 217 -4.90 -5.31 -11.05
CA GLY A 217 -4.56 -4.08 -10.36
C GLY A 217 -4.47 -2.84 -11.23
N THR A 218 -4.47 -1.70 -10.54
CA THR A 218 -4.33 -0.36 -11.12
C THR A 218 -2.91 -0.18 -11.62
N THR A 219 -2.73 0.22 -12.87
CA THR A 219 -1.38 0.44 -13.42
C THR A 219 -0.74 1.70 -12.81
N VAL A 220 0.60 1.76 -12.78
CA VAL A 220 1.30 2.98 -12.34
C VAL A 220 0.92 4.15 -13.23
N GLU A 221 0.78 3.90 -14.55
CA GLU A 221 0.36 4.87 -15.55
C GLU A 221 -1.07 5.39 -15.31
N ASP A 222 -1.98 4.56 -14.81
CA ASP A 222 -3.32 5.02 -14.44
C ASP A 222 -3.31 5.80 -13.13
N ILE A 223 -2.46 5.44 -12.17
CA ILE A 223 -2.27 6.23 -10.94
C ILE A 223 -1.72 7.62 -11.28
N GLU A 224 -0.81 7.74 -12.25
CA GLU A 224 -0.32 9.04 -12.71
C GLU A 224 -1.45 9.94 -13.20
N LYS A 225 -2.45 9.38 -13.91
CA LYS A 225 -3.62 10.11 -14.42
C LYS A 225 -4.53 10.63 -13.30
N THR A 226 -4.44 10.14 -12.08
CA THR A 226 -5.33 10.59 -10.99
C THR A 226 -5.23 12.10 -10.72
N GLY A 227 -4.10 12.72 -11.06
CA GLY A 227 -3.88 14.16 -10.94
C GLY A 227 -4.67 15.03 -11.94
N SER A 228 -5.24 14.45 -13.01
CA SER A 228 -6.00 15.19 -14.03
C SER A 228 -7.49 14.83 -14.08
N ALA A 229 -7.97 13.96 -13.19
CA ALA A 229 -9.37 13.53 -13.15
C ALA A 229 -10.33 14.71 -12.89
N ALA A 230 -11.55 14.64 -13.43
CA ALA A 230 -12.56 15.67 -13.26
C ALA A 230 -13.09 15.74 -11.81
N ALA A 231 -13.14 14.59 -11.14
CA ALA A 231 -13.55 14.47 -9.73
C ALA A 231 -12.92 13.23 -9.11
N SER A 232 -12.93 13.18 -7.78
CA SER A 232 -12.56 12.00 -7.00
C SER A 232 -13.69 11.60 -6.06
N MET A 233 -14.08 10.33 -6.08
CA MET A 233 -15.06 9.74 -5.18
C MET A 233 -14.32 8.78 -4.23
N GLU A 234 -14.40 9.06 -2.93
CA GLU A 234 -13.74 8.27 -1.89
C GLU A 234 -14.78 7.62 -1.00
N PHE A 235 -14.76 6.29 -0.94
CA PHE A 235 -15.73 5.50 -0.19
C PHE A 235 -15.17 5.21 1.20
N GLY A 236 -15.75 5.88 2.20
CA GLY A 236 -15.39 5.70 3.60
C GLY A 236 -16.11 6.70 4.48
N ARG A 237 -17.11 6.26 5.24
CA ARG A 237 -17.93 7.16 6.08
C ARG A 237 -17.16 7.73 7.28
N ILE A 238 -16.11 7.04 7.74
CA ILE A 238 -15.30 7.38 8.92
C ILE A 238 -13.83 7.41 8.50
N LEU A 239 -13.52 8.14 7.43
CA LEU A 239 -12.15 8.38 7.02
C LEU A 239 -11.66 9.70 7.63
N SER A 240 -10.45 9.70 8.18
CA SER A 240 -9.82 10.94 8.64
C SER A 240 -9.58 11.86 7.44
N GLU A 241 -9.79 13.17 7.60
CA GLU A 241 -9.51 14.12 6.51
C GLU A 241 -8.02 14.12 6.13
N GLU A 242 -7.14 13.75 7.07
CA GLU A 242 -5.70 13.69 6.88
C GLU A 242 -5.30 12.52 5.98
N ASP A 243 -6.03 11.41 5.98
CA ASP A 243 -5.72 10.20 5.19
C ASP A 243 -6.43 10.15 3.83
N SER A 244 -7.25 11.15 3.51
CA SER A 244 -8.04 11.20 2.27
C SER A 244 -7.17 11.50 1.04
N ALA A 245 -7.16 10.56 0.09
CA ALA A 245 -6.51 10.76 -1.21
C ALA A 245 -7.28 11.76 -2.09
N GLY A 246 -8.62 11.74 -2.02
CA GLY A 246 -9.46 12.70 -2.76
C GLY A 246 -9.24 14.15 -2.31
N ARG A 247 -9.11 14.37 -0.99
CA ARG A 247 -8.81 15.70 -0.45
C ARG A 247 -7.42 16.17 -0.85
N LEU A 248 -6.41 15.29 -0.80
CA LEU A 248 -5.06 15.61 -1.28
C LEU A 248 -5.09 16.11 -2.73
N LEU A 249 -5.82 15.41 -3.61
CA LEU A 249 -6.00 15.83 -5.00
C LEU A 249 -6.73 17.16 -5.13
N SER A 250 -7.74 17.44 -4.31
CA SER A 250 -8.47 18.72 -4.36
C SER A 250 -7.61 19.95 -3.98
N SER A 251 -6.54 19.73 -3.22
CA SER A 251 -5.60 20.78 -2.79
C SER A 251 -4.45 21.05 -3.77
N ARG A 252 -4.33 20.28 -4.85
CA ARG A 252 -3.26 20.35 -5.86
C ARG A 252 -3.78 20.91 -7.20
#